data_AF-A0A3D0XPD0-F1
#
_entry.id   AF-A0A3D0XPD0-F1
#
_cell.length_a   1.000
_cell.length_b   1.000
_cell.length_c   1.000
_cell.angle_alpha   90.00
_cell.angle_beta   90.00
_cell.angle_gamma   90.00
#
_symmetry.space_group_name_H-M   'P 1'
#
loop_
_entity.id
_entity.type
_entity.pdbx_description
1 polymer ?
#
loop_
_entity_poly.entity_id
_entity_poly.type
_entity_poly.pdbx_seq_one_letter_code
_entity_poly.pdbx_strand_id
1 'polypeptide(L)'
;NYSYIYSSEQNFLTDFNTMKSIITSATGVQPNICRFPGGIGNTVSLKHHGNTPIMPTLLSDVNNMGFTAFDWNAGGEDAEIPRPASGQQFASEIMKEVGNTKHPIILMHDLYQVSINTVPILIQELRAEGYNFSPLTPAIKPVQQRPVLSRK
;
A
#
# COMPACT_ATOMS: atom_id res chain seq x y z
N ASN A 1 -4.72 -1.68 -13.46
CA ASN A 1 -5.87 -2.42 -14.03
C ASN A 1 -5.97 -3.77 -13.32
N TYR A 2 -6.93 -3.94 -12.39
CA TYR A 2 -7.06 -5.19 -11.61
C TYR A 2 -7.40 -6.42 -12.44
N SER A 3 -8.24 -6.27 -13.47
CA SER A 3 -8.64 -7.43 -14.29
C SER A 3 -7.48 -7.98 -15.11
N TYR A 4 -6.49 -7.16 -15.43
CA TYR A 4 -5.27 -7.61 -16.08
C TYR A 4 -4.29 -8.23 -15.08
N ILE A 5 -3.81 -7.46 -14.10
CA ILE A 5 -2.70 -7.91 -13.22
C ILE A 5 -3.06 -9.12 -12.37
N TYR A 6 -4.34 -9.32 -12.04
CA TYR A 6 -4.78 -10.48 -11.25
C TYR A 6 -5.42 -11.59 -12.09
N SER A 7 -5.35 -11.52 -13.41
CA SER A 7 -5.81 -12.63 -14.26
C SER A 7 -4.84 -13.83 -14.26
N SER A 8 -3.54 -13.60 -14.09
CA SER A 8 -2.52 -14.64 -13.99
C SER A 8 -1.25 -14.13 -13.31
N GLU A 9 -0.43 -15.06 -12.80
CA GLU A 9 0.87 -14.74 -12.20
C GLU A 9 1.80 -14.07 -13.21
N GLN A 10 1.80 -14.55 -14.46
CA GLN A 10 2.58 -13.97 -15.55
C GLN A 10 2.21 -12.52 -15.82
N ASN A 11 0.91 -12.16 -15.81
CA ASN A 11 0.48 -10.79 -16.04
C ASN A 11 0.90 -9.87 -14.88
N PHE A 12 0.80 -10.34 -13.63
CA PHE A 12 1.32 -9.60 -12.48
C PHE A 12 2.83 -9.37 -12.60
N LEU A 13 3.62 -10.42 -12.86
CA LEU A 13 5.08 -10.34 -12.93
C LEU A 13 5.55 -9.50 -14.12
N THR A 14 4.81 -9.50 -15.23
CA THR A 14 5.10 -8.65 -16.39
C THR A 14 4.93 -7.17 -16.02
N ASP A 15 3.79 -6.80 -15.41
CA ASP A 15 3.54 -5.44 -14.93
C ASP A 15 4.57 -4.99 -13.87
N PHE A 16 4.84 -5.87 -12.90
CA PHE A 16 5.82 -5.63 -11.84
C PHE A 16 7.24 -5.39 -12.38
N ASN A 17 7.73 -6.25 -13.27
CA ASN A 17 9.05 -6.11 -13.86
C ASN A 17 9.16 -4.91 -14.81
N THR A 18 8.06 -4.53 -15.47
CA THR A 18 8.00 -3.29 -16.24
C THR A 18 8.22 -2.10 -15.31
N MET A 19 7.53 -2.02 -14.16
CA MET A 19 7.69 -0.90 -13.23
C MET A 19 9.06 -0.89 -12.55
N LYS A 20 9.58 -2.06 -12.17
CA LYS A 20 10.95 -2.20 -11.69
C LYS A 20 11.95 -1.60 -12.68
N SER A 21 11.79 -1.91 -13.98
CA SER A 21 12.67 -1.39 -15.04
C SER A 21 12.53 0.13 -15.19
N ILE A 22 11.31 0.66 -15.22
CA ILE A 22 11.07 2.12 -15.32
C ILE A 22 11.73 2.87 -14.16
N ILE A 23 11.51 2.41 -12.91
CA ILE A 23 12.10 3.04 -11.72
C ILE A 23 13.63 2.97 -11.78
N THR A 24 14.19 1.82 -12.14
CA THR A 24 15.65 1.63 -12.23
C THR A 24 16.25 2.54 -13.30
N SER A 25 15.63 2.63 -14.48
CA SER A 25 16.10 3.52 -15.55
C SER A 25 15.99 5.00 -15.19
N ALA A 26 14.92 5.39 -14.49
CA ALA A 26 14.70 6.80 -14.11
C ALA A 26 15.61 7.26 -12.96
N THR A 27 15.98 6.37 -12.05
CA THR A 27 16.68 6.74 -10.80
C THR A 27 18.11 6.21 -10.72
N GLY A 28 18.50 5.25 -11.56
CA GLY A 28 19.75 4.51 -11.44
C GLY A 28 19.79 3.51 -10.28
N VAL A 29 18.69 3.37 -9.52
CA VAL A 29 18.61 2.51 -8.33
C VAL A 29 17.49 1.50 -8.51
N GLN A 30 17.81 0.22 -8.33
CA GLN A 30 16.79 -0.82 -8.34
C GLN A 30 15.95 -0.74 -7.06
N PRO A 31 14.61 -0.71 -7.14
CA PRO A 31 13.76 -0.76 -5.96
C PRO A 31 13.89 -2.09 -5.22
N ASN A 32 13.68 -2.06 -3.91
CA ASN A 32 13.76 -3.22 -3.01
C ASN A 32 12.54 -3.35 -2.08
N ILE A 33 11.54 -2.50 -2.26
CA ILE A 33 10.25 -2.55 -1.57
C ILE A 33 9.13 -2.45 -2.59
N CYS A 34 7.96 -3.00 -2.26
CA CYS A 34 6.76 -2.87 -3.09
C CYS A 34 5.49 -2.82 -2.25
N ARG A 35 4.38 -2.48 -2.89
CA ARG A 35 3.03 -2.62 -2.35
C ARG A 35 2.14 -3.24 -3.42
N PHE A 36 1.36 -4.24 -3.04
CA PHE A 36 0.40 -4.85 -3.96
C PHE A 36 -0.76 -3.88 -4.22
N PRO A 37 -1.24 -3.77 -5.47
CA PRO A 37 -2.46 -3.02 -5.75
C PRO A 37 -3.66 -3.53 -4.93
N GLY A 38 -4.19 -2.69 -4.03
CA GLY A 38 -5.25 -3.09 -3.09
C GLY A 38 -4.79 -3.83 -1.84
N GLY A 39 -3.47 -4.00 -1.65
CA GLY A 39 -2.85 -4.65 -0.50
C GLY A 39 -2.77 -6.17 -0.60
N ILE A 40 -2.00 -6.80 0.28
CA ILE A 40 -1.84 -8.27 0.31
C ILE A 40 -3.17 -8.96 0.63
N GLY A 41 -3.98 -8.35 1.50
CA GLY A 41 -5.28 -8.86 1.93
C GLY A 41 -6.44 -8.59 0.97
N ASN A 42 -6.18 -8.16 -0.26
CA ASN A 42 -7.25 -7.80 -1.19
C ASN A 42 -8.12 -9.02 -1.58
N THR A 43 -9.40 -8.77 -1.84
CA THR A 43 -10.35 -9.75 -2.41
C THR A 43 -10.58 -9.57 -3.90
N VAL A 44 -10.10 -8.46 -4.47
CA VAL A 44 -10.27 -8.14 -5.90
C VAL A 44 -9.48 -9.12 -6.78
N SER A 45 -8.36 -9.65 -6.29
CA SER A 45 -7.60 -10.71 -6.95
C SER A 45 -8.43 -11.97 -7.18
N LEU A 46 -9.19 -12.42 -6.17
CA LEU A 46 -10.12 -13.56 -6.31
C LEU A 46 -11.16 -13.31 -7.42
N LYS A 47 -11.62 -12.07 -7.59
CA LYS A 47 -12.57 -11.72 -8.67
C LYS A 47 -11.99 -11.99 -10.05
N HIS A 48 -10.72 -11.67 -10.23
CA HIS A 48 -10.07 -11.69 -11.53
C HIS A 48 -9.31 -12.98 -11.80
N HIS A 49 -9.14 -13.83 -10.77
CA HIS A 49 -8.50 -15.13 -10.85
C HIS A 49 -9.47 -16.30 -10.63
N GLY A 50 -10.71 -16.19 -11.11
CA GLY A 50 -11.67 -17.30 -11.09
C GLY A 50 -12.01 -17.84 -9.69
N ASN A 51 -11.97 -16.99 -8.66
CA ASN A 51 -12.14 -17.35 -7.24
C ASN A 51 -11.03 -18.25 -6.67
N THR A 52 -9.88 -18.35 -7.36
CA THR A 52 -8.68 -19.04 -6.88
C THR A 52 -7.73 -18.05 -6.20
N PRO A 53 -7.18 -18.36 -5.01
CA PRO A 53 -6.22 -17.48 -4.34
C PRO A 53 -4.88 -17.41 -5.08
N ILE A 54 -4.54 -16.22 -5.57
CA ILE A 54 -3.25 -15.97 -6.24
C ILE A 54 -2.26 -15.22 -5.33
N MET A 55 -2.76 -14.45 -4.37
CA MET A 55 -1.93 -13.56 -3.52
C MET A 55 -0.81 -14.28 -2.73
N PRO A 56 -1.00 -15.50 -2.18
CA PRO A 56 0.10 -16.23 -1.54
C PRO A 56 1.27 -16.50 -2.48
N THR A 57 0.98 -16.92 -3.73
CA THR A 57 2.02 -17.16 -4.74
C THR A 57 2.73 -15.87 -5.11
N LEU A 58 1.96 -14.80 -5.41
CA LEU A 58 2.57 -13.51 -5.78
C LEU A 58 3.42 -12.92 -4.66
N LEU A 59 3.00 -13.05 -3.40
CA LEU A 59 3.78 -12.62 -2.24
C LEU A 59 5.08 -13.42 -2.13
N SER A 60 5.04 -14.73 -2.36
CA SER A 60 6.25 -15.57 -2.42
C SER A 60 7.18 -15.12 -3.54
N ASP A 61 6.66 -14.85 -4.74
CA ASP A 61 7.46 -14.47 -5.89
C ASP A 61 8.18 -13.13 -5.67
N VAL A 62 7.49 -12.10 -5.14
CA VAL A 62 8.14 -10.81 -4.86
C VAL A 62 9.21 -10.93 -3.79
N ASN A 63 8.99 -11.75 -2.76
CA ASN A 63 9.99 -12.02 -1.73
C ASN A 63 11.22 -12.74 -2.33
N ASN A 64 11.01 -13.75 -3.18
CA ASN A 64 12.07 -14.47 -3.88
C ASN A 64 12.86 -13.57 -4.84
N MET A 65 12.24 -12.52 -5.38
CA MET A 65 12.91 -11.48 -6.16
C MET A 65 13.68 -10.45 -5.31
N GLY A 66 13.68 -10.58 -3.98
CA GLY A 66 14.41 -9.70 -3.06
C GLY A 66 13.66 -8.43 -2.67
N PHE A 67 12.33 -8.38 -2.83
CA PHE A 67 11.50 -7.25 -2.42
C PHE A 67 10.84 -7.48 -1.06
N THR A 68 10.75 -6.42 -0.25
CA THR A 68 9.88 -6.41 0.94
C THR A 68 8.55 -5.77 0.59
N ALA A 69 7.45 -6.53 0.69
CA ALA A 69 6.10 -6.02 0.49
C ALA A 69 5.56 -5.33 1.76
N PHE A 70 5.01 -4.11 1.60
CA PHE A 70 4.39 -3.33 2.68
C PHE A 70 2.93 -2.98 2.35
N ASP A 71 2.03 -3.32 3.28
CA ASP A 71 0.70 -2.75 3.36
C ASP A 71 0.72 -1.47 4.24
N TRP A 72 -0.34 -1.24 5.01
CA TRP A 72 -0.55 -0.10 5.90
C TRP A 72 -1.37 -0.53 7.11
N ASN A 73 -1.30 0.25 8.19
CA ASN A 73 -2.09 0.07 9.41
C ASN A 73 -2.77 1.38 9.88
N ALA A 74 -2.67 2.44 9.07
CA ALA A 74 -3.41 3.68 9.22
C ALA A 74 -3.72 4.28 7.84
N GLY A 75 -4.81 5.02 7.70
CA GLY A 75 -5.23 5.71 6.48
C GLY A 75 -5.80 4.81 5.37
N GLY A 76 -6.07 5.44 4.23
CA GLY A 76 -6.61 4.82 3.02
C GLY A 76 -8.07 5.22 2.70
N GLU A 77 -8.74 5.92 3.61
CA GLU A 77 -10.11 6.43 3.45
C GLU A 77 -10.21 7.44 2.30
N ASP A 78 -9.09 8.07 1.92
CA ASP A 78 -9.03 8.89 0.72
C ASP A 78 -9.32 8.12 -0.57
N ALA A 79 -9.27 6.78 -0.58
CA ALA A 79 -9.70 5.97 -1.70
C ALA A 79 -11.19 5.58 -1.65
N GLU A 80 -11.88 5.80 -0.54
CA GLU A 80 -13.28 5.39 -0.33
C GLU A 80 -14.30 6.28 -1.06
N ILE A 81 -15.53 5.75 -1.13
CA ILE A 81 -16.69 6.46 -1.66
C ILE A 81 -17.85 6.28 -0.66
N PRO A 82 -18.31 7.35 0.01
CA PRO A 82 -17.82 8.73 -0.11
C PRO A 82 -16.41 8.90 0.49
N ARG A 83 -15.65 9.83 -0.10
CA ARG A 83 -14.32 10.25 0.36
C ARG A 83 -14.45 11.24 1.54
N PRO A 84 -13.41 11.44 2.38
CA PRO A 84 -13.42 12.49 3.40
C PRO A 84 -13.66 13.87 2.78
N ALA A 85 -14.47 14.69 3.44
CA ALA A 85 -14.92 15.98 2.91
C ALA A 85 -13.83 17.07 2.93
N SER A 86 -12.79 16.89 3.76
CA SER A 86 -11.70 17.86 3.90
C SER A 86 -10.41 17.20 4.37
N GLY A 87 -9.29 17.89 4.20
CA GLY A 87 -8.00 17.40 4.70
C GLY A 87 -7.95 17.30 6.22
N GLN A 88 -8.65 18.16 6.95
CA GLN A 88 -8.75 18.09 8.41
C GLN A 88 -9.54 16.86 8.87
N GLN A 89 -10.62 16.51 8.16
CA GLN A 89 -11.37 15.28 8.45
C GLN A 89 -10.47 14.06 8.25
N PHE A 90 -9.78 13.98 7.11
CA PHE A 90 -8.91 12.84 6.83
C PHE A 90 -7.73 12.74 7.81
N ALA A 91 -7.10 13.86 8.18
CA ALA A 91 -6.08 13.90 9.23
C ALA A 91 -6.61 13.34 10.56
N SER A 92 -7.82 13.77 10.96
CA SER A 92 -8.46 13.31 12.20
C SER A 92 -8.80 11.82 12.18
N GLU A 93 -9.14 11.26 11.02
CA GLU A 93 -9.36 9.82 10.84
C GLU A 93 -8.05 9.06 10.98
N ILE A 94 -6.98 9.48 10.28
CA ILE A 94 -5.65 8.88 10.39
C ILE A 94 -5.13 8.91 11.84
N MET A 95 -5.28 10.03 12.55
CA MET A 95 -4.77 10.17 13.92
C MET A 95 -5.45 9.21 14.91
N LYS A 96 -6.71 8.83 14.69
CA LYS A 96 -7.39 7.80 15.50
C LYS A 96 -6.74 6.43 15.31
N GLU A 97 -6.32 6.10 14.10
CA GLU A 97 -5.68 4.82 13.79
C GLU A 97 -4.23 4.79 14.26
N VAL A 98 -3.50 5.90 14.10
CA VAL A 98 -2.14 6.10 14.64
C VAL A 98 -2.11 5.84 16.15
N GLY A 99 -3.12 6.28 16.90
CA GLY A 99 -3.21 6.04 18.35
C GLY A 99 -3.17 4.56 18.77
N ASN A 100 -3.43 3.63 17.84
CA ASN A 100 -3.42 2.18 18.10
C ASN A 100 -2.06 1.51 17.82
N THR A 101 -1.05 2.24 17.34
CA THR A 101 0.25 1.67 16.96
C THR A 101 1.41 2.63 17.20
N LYS A 102 2.54 2.10 17.70
CA LYS A 102 3.77 2.89 17.87
C LYS A 102 4.50 3.20 16.55
N HIS A 103 4.22 2.41 15.51
CA HIS A 103 4.87 2.51 14.20
C HIS A 103 3.78 2.52 13.12
N PRO A 104 3.13 3.67 12.90
CA PRO A 104 2.15 3.82 11.85
C PRO A 104 2.82 3.80 10.47
N ILE A 105 2.29 2.98 9.57
CA ILE A 105 2.51 3.03 8.13
C ILE A 105 1.21 3.54 7.53
N ILE A 106 1.21 4.81 7.13
CA ILE A 106 0.01 5.53 6.69
C ILE A 106 -0.15 5.38 5.17
N LEU A 107 -1.33 4.97 4.71
CA LEU A 107 -1.71 4.96 3.30
C LEU A 107 -2.40 6.27 2.91
N MET A 108 -1.91 6.88 1.83
CA MET A 108 -2.51 8.03 1.16
C MET A 108 -2.28 7.89 -0.34
N HIS A 109 -3.06 8.61 -1.14
CA HIS A 109 -2.95 8.69 -2.60
C HIS A 109 -2.73 10.14 -3.03
N ASP A 110 -1.63 10.39 -3.74
CA ASP A 110 -1.23 11.70 -4.27
C ASP A 110 -2.10 12.20 -5.43
N LEU A 111 -3.11 11.43 -5.82
CA LEU A 111 -4.06 11.72 -6.88
C LEU A 111 -5.27 12.55 -6.41
N TYR A 112 -5.48 12.68 -5.10
CA TYR A 112 -6.67 13.33 -4.54
C TYR A 112 -6.33 14.63 -3.80
N GLN A 113 -7.11 15.68 -4.10
CA GLN A 113 -6.91 16.99 -3.46
C GLN A 113 -7.05 16.95 -1.93
N VAL A 114 -7.93 16.07 -1.42
CA VAL A 114 -8.09 15.88 0.02
C VAL A 114 -6.80 15.41 0.67
N SER A 115 -6.09 14.48 0.04
CA SER A 115 -4.82 13.92 0.53
C SER A 115 -3.72 14.97 0.49
N ILE A 116 -3.63 15.75 -0.59
CA ILE A 116 -2.69 16.88 -0.72
C ILE A 116 -2.90 17.88 0.44
N ASN A 117 -4.16 18.23 0.73
CA ASN A 117 -4.51 19.15 1.81
C ASN A 117 -4.26 18.56 3.21
N THR A 118 -4.22 17.22 3.33
CA THR A 118 -4.02 16.50 4.60
C THR A 118 -2.56 16.49 5.05
N VAL A 119 -1.62 16.35 4.12
CA VAL A 119 -0.18 16.21 4.42
C VAL A 119 0.36 17.27 5.40
N PRO A 120 0.16 18.59 5.19
CA PRO A 120 0.70 19.59 6.11
C PRO A 120 0.09 19.52 7.52
N ILE A 121 -1.21 19.22 7.62
CA ILE A 121 -1.94 19.07 8.89
C ILE A 121 -1.38 17.86 9.65
N LEU A 122 -1.31 16.73 8.97
CA LEU A 122 -0.86 15.47 9.55
C LEU A 122 0.59 15.53 10.02
N ILE A 123 1.48 16.21 9.28
CA ILE A 123 2.87 16.43 9.72
C ILE A 123 2.92 17.22 11.03
N GLN A 124 2.10 18.27 11.16
CA GLN A 124 2.04 19.08 12.38
C GLN A 124 1.52 18.26 13.56
N GLU A 125 0.39 17.55 13.39
CA GLU A 125 -0.24 16.75 14.44
C GLU A 125 0.67 15.61 14.91
N LEU A 126 1.27 14.84 14.00
CA LEU A 126 2.19 13.76 14.35
C LEU A 126 3.44 14.26 15.08
N ARG A 127 4.01 15.41 14.68
CA ARG A 127 5.15 16.00 15.39
C ARG A 127 4.78 16.48 16.79
N ALA A 128 3.58 17.04 16.96
CA ALA A 128 3.09 17.45 18.27
C ALA A 128 2.92 16.24 19.22
N GLU A 129 2.54 15.09 18.68
CA GLU A 129 2.47 13.80 19.40
C GLU A 129 3.83 13.10 19.57
N GLY A 130 4.94 13.72 19.13
CA GLY A 130 6.29 13.22 19.32
C GLY A 130 6.75 12.17 18.29
N TYR A 131 6.04 12.00 17.17
CA TYR A 131 6.46 11.10 16.10
C TYR A 131 7.57 11.69 15.23
N ASN A 132 8.42 10.80 14.72
CA ASN A 132 9.38 11.08 13.66
C ASN A 132 8.94 10.38 12.37
N PHE A 133 9.35 10.95 11.23
CA PHE A 133 9.09 10.38 9.91
C PHE A 133 10.34 9.69 9.38
N SER A 134 10.17 8.54 8.74
CA SER A 134 11.28 7.79 8.14
C SER A 134 10.82 7.11 6.84
N PRO A 135 11.69 7.04 5.82
CA PRO A 135 11.39 6.28 4.63
C PRO A 135 11.29 4.78 4.96
N LEU A 136 10.46 4.05 4.21
CA LEU A 136 10.42 2.60 4.30
C LEU A 136 11.71 2.00 3.74
N THR A 137 12.25 0.99 4.44
CA THR A 137 13.40 0.21 4.00
C THR A 137 13.16 -1.26 4.31
N PRO A 138 13.85 -2.21 3.64
CA PRO A 138 13.75 -3.63 3.95
C PRO A 138 14.12 -4.00 5.40
N ALA A 139 14.82 -3.14 6.13
CA ALA A 139 15.16 -3.35 7.54
C ALA A 139 13.97 -3.12 8.50
N ILE A 140 12.91 -2.46 8.04
CA ILE A 140 11.71 -2.22 8.83
C ILE A 140 10.82 -3.47 8.78
N LYS A 141 10.33 -3.91 9.95
CA LYS A 141 9.33 -4.97 10.04
C LYS A 141 8.08 -4.56 9.24
N PRO A 142 7.70 -5.29 8.18
CA PRO A 142 6.60 -4.86 7.33
C PRO A 142 5.25 -5.06 8.02
N VAL A 143 4.32 -4.15 7.76
CA VAL A 143 2.89 -4.40 7.95
C VAL A 143 2.42 -5.20 6.76
N GLN A 144 1.90 -6.41 7.00
CA GLN A 144 1.36 -7.29 5.96
C GLN A 144 0.02 -7.83 6.41
N GLN A 145 -1.02 -7.51 5.67
CA GLN A 145 -2.35 -8.08 5.81
C GLN A 145 -2.31 -9.55 5.36
N ARG A 146 -3.26 -10.36 5.85
CA ARG A 146 -3.30 -11.79 5.50
C ARG A 146 -3.93 -11.97 4.12
N PRO A 147 -3.31 -12.73 3.19
CA PRO A 147 -3.94 -13.10 1.93
C PRO A 147 -5.31 -13.76 2.16
N VAL A 148 -6.30 -13.37 1.36
CA VAL A 148 -7.62 -13.98 1.40
C VAL A 148 -7.63 -15.26 0.58
N LEU A 149 -8.02 -16.37 1.21
CA LEU A 149 -8.01 -17.71 0.61
C LEU A 149 -9.37 -18.16 0.05
N SER A 150 -10.44 -17.44 0.35
CA SER A 150 -11.77 -17.69 -0.19
C SER A 150 -12.66 -16.46 -0.02
N ARG A 151 -13.68 -16.31 -0.86
CA ARG A 151 -14.78 -15.38 -0.57
C ARG A 151 -15.63 -15.91 0.58
N LYS A 152 -16.07 -15.01 1.45
CA LYS A 152 -17.19 -15.26 2.37
C LYS A 152 -18.51 -15.10 1.62
#